data_AF-A0AAW5AYE3-F1
#
_entry.id   AF-A0AAW5AYE3-F1
#
_cell.length_a   1.000
_cell.length_b   1.000
_cell.length_c   1.000
_cell.angle_alpha   90.00
_cell.angle_beta   90.00
_cell.angle_gamma   90.00
#
_symmetry.space_group_name_H-M   'P 1'
#
loop_
_entity.id
_entity.type
_entity.pdbx_description
1 polymer ?
#
loop_
_entity_poly.entity_id
_entity_poly.type
_entity_poly.pdbx_seq_one_letter_code
_entity_poly.pdbx_strand_id
1 'polypeptide(L)'
;MKKHNNYLKVMTDMFLIQLFWAFGIMGVMLIIGLVRLIFHMQENGQDNLYNSFFVVATFFVFVIGVMATYYLPHYVGLGVTRKNYFKGATLALVGLTVILPFIIWGTSVITELIIENVTSFSFREPNMDVSTEDSNFIGDIVEFLIVTPFVEPESNWVLAIGIFSLKILVYYLAGWLISAAFYKFSVIAGLGAIAISIVLLTVENVLLRSILSLPIPNRFAFLEVPEGIAIVALLLIPLGMFYLIRVLTKRVSIRM
;
A
#
# COMPACT_ATOMS: atom_id res chain seq x y z
N MET A 1 -31.06 12.08 24.28
CA MET A 1 -30.27 12.69 23.20
C MET A 1 -29.75 11.60 22.27
N LYS A 2 -30.18 11.55 21.00
CA LYS A 2 -29.68 10.55 20.04
C LYS A 2 -28.17 10.79 19.86
N LYS A 3 -27.37 9.78 20.23
CA LYS A 3 -25.92 9.79 20.03
C LYS A 3 -25.65 9.84 18.53
N HIS A 4 -25.35 11.02 18.00
CA HIS A 4 -25.02 11.16 16.58
C HIS A 4 -23.74 10.35 16.33
N ASN A 5 -23.82 9.41 15.39
CA ASN A 5 -22.72 8.52 15.06
C ASN A 5 -21.69 9.25 14.20
N ASN A 6 -20.89 10.11 14.84
CA ASN A 6 -19.89 10.95 14.16
C ASN A 6 -18.79 10.13 13.44
N TYR A 7 -18.69 8.81 13.66
CA TYR A 7 -17.70 7.98 13.00
C TYR A 7 -17.93 7.84 11.49
N LEU A 8 -19.19 7.87 11.03
CA LEU A 8 -19.50 7.80 9.60
C LEU A 8 -19.04 9.07 8.89
N LYS A 9 -19.19 10.23 9.54
CA LYS A 9 -18.71 11.51 9.01
C LYS A 9 -17.17 11.53 8.91
N VAL A 10 -16.47 11.06 9.95
CA VAL A 10 -15.00 10.92 9.88
C VAL A 10 -14.59 9.98 8.75
N MET A 11 -15.27 8.84 8.61
CA MET A 11 -15.01 7.89 7.53
C MET A 11 -15.16 8.56 6.17
N THR A 12 -16.28 9.22 5.89
CA THR A 12 -16.53 9.87 4.60
C THR A 12 -15.52 10.97 4.31
N ASP A 13 -15.25 11.83 5.30
CA ASP A 13 -14.35 12.97 5.11
C ASP A 13 -12.92 12.48 4.83
N MET A 14 -12.41 11.55 5.65
CA MET A 14 -11.07 10.97 5.43
C MET A 14 -10.98 10.23 4.11
N PHE A 15 -11.96 9.37 3.81
CA PHE A 15 -11.97 8.58 2.59
C PHE A 15 -11.98 9.48 1.34
N LEU A 16 -12.83 10.50 1.30
CA LEU A 16 -12.93 11.39 0.15
C LEU A 16 -11.68 12.23 -0.06
N ILE A 17 -11.08 12.74 1.03
CA ILE A 17 -9.82 13.51 0.92
C ILE A 17 -8.71 12.60 0.41
N GLN A 18 -8.57 11.39 0.95
CA GLN A 18 -7.55 10.43 0.52
C GLN A 18 -7.76 10.00 -0.93
N LEU A 19 -9.00 9.74 -1.32
CA LEU A 19 -9.35 9.35 -2.70
C LEU A 19 -9.12 10.50 -3.69
N PHE A 20 -9.41 11.75 -3.30
CA PHE A 20 -9.12 12.93 -4.12
C PHE A 20 -7.63 13.08 -4.42
N TRP A 21 -6.77 12.90 -3.41
CA TRP A 21 -5.32 12.87 -3.61
C TRP A 21 -4.86 11.68 -4.46
N ALA A 22 -5.51 10.52 -4.30
CA ALA A 22 -5.24 9.35 -5.13
C ALA A 22 -5.52 9.65 -6.60
N PHE A 23 -6.66 10.26 -6.91
CA PHE A 23 -7.01 10.70 -8.27
C PHE A 23 -6.01 11.72 -8.83
N GLY A 24 -5.48 12.63 -8.00
CA GLY A 24 -4.43 13.56 -8.43
C GLY A 24 -3.18 12.83 -8.90
N ILE A 25 -2.68 11.87 -8.11
CA ILE A 25 -1.52 11.04 -8.48
C ILE A 25 -1.83 10.18 -9.71
N MET A 26 -3.04 9.62 -9.79
CA MET A 26 -3.50 8.88 -10.95
C MET A 26 -3.52 9.71 -12.22
N GLY A 27 -4.00 10.96 -12.16
CA GLY A 27 -3.97 11.87 -13.29
C GLY A 27 -2.54 12.11 -13.79
N VAL A 28 -1.59 12.38 -12.90
CA VAL A 28 -0.19 12.60 -13.27
C VAL A 28 0.41 11.36 -13.94
N MET A 29 0.20 10.17 -13.36
CA MET A 29 0.72 8.91 -13.90
C MET A 29 0.10 8.56 -15.26
N LEU A 30 -1.20 8.80 -15.44
CA LEU A 30 -1.87 8.65 -16.74
C LEU A 30 -1.26 9.58 -17.79
N ILE A 31 -1.01 10.85 -17.45
CA ILE A 31 -0.37 11.81 -18.37
C ILE A 31 1.03 11.31 -18.75
N ILE A 32 1.83 10.85 -17.78
CA ILE A 32 3.16 10.29 -18.05
C ILE A 32 3.07 9.08 -18.99
N GLY A 33 2.12 8.17 -18.75
CA GLY A 33 1.88 7.01 -19.62
C GLY A 33 1.51 7.41 -21.05
N LEU A 34 0.62 8.38 -21.21
CA LEU A 34 0.22 8.90 -22.53
C LEU A 34 1.37 9.61 -23.26
N VAL A 35 2.18 10.40 -22.54
CA VAL A 35 3.37 11.05 -23.12
C VAL A 35 4.36 10.00 -23.61
N ARG A 36 4.66 8.97 -22.79
CA ARG A 36 5.54 7.87 -23.20
C ARG A 36 5.04 7.16 -24.46
N LEU A 37 3.73 6.93 -24.56
CA LEU A 37 3.09 6.33 -25.73
C LEU A 37 3.27 7.19 -27.00
N ILE A 38 2.98 8.49 -26.93
CA ILE A 38 3.05 9.40 -28.09
C ILE A 38 4.48 9.54 -28.61
N PHE A 39 5.45 9.70 -27.71
CA PHE A 39 6.85 9.94 -28.08
C PHE A 39 7.61 8.66 -28.41
N HIS A 40 6.96 7.48 -28.40
CA HIS A 40 7.60 6.18 -28.64
C HIS A 40 8.86 5.97 -27.79
N MET A 41 8.91 6.57 -26.59
CA MET A 41 10.03 6.46 -25.64
C MET A 41 10.02 5.12 -24.90
N GLN A 42 9.44 4.10 -25.52
CA GLN A 42 9.24 2.78 -24.95
C GLN A 42 10.51 1.97 -25.21
N GLU A 43 11.53 2.21 -24.40
CA GLU A 43 12.69 1.32 -24.31
C GLU A 43 12.23 -0.03 -23.73
N ASN A 44 12.65 -1.11 -24.41
CA ASN A 44 12.62 -2.52 -24.02
C ASN A 44 11.99 -2.85 -22.65
N GLY A 45 10.71 -3.22 -22.67
CA GLY A 45 9.96 -3.66 -21.48
C GLY A 45 8.75 -2.78 -21.26
N GLN A 46 7.58 -3.27 -21.66
CA GLN A 46 6.32 -2.56 -21.47
C GLN A 46 5.91 -2.68 -20.00
N ASP A 47 6.32 -1.71 -19.16
CA ASP A 47 5.72 -1.55 -17.85
C ASP A 47 4.24 -1.20 -18.04
N ASN A 48 3.36 -2.18 -17.83
CA ASN A 48 1.92 -1.94 -17.83
C ASN A 48 1.59 -0.81 -16.83
N LEU A 49 0.71 0.10 -17.22
CA LEU A 49 0.20 1.19 -16.39
C LEU A 49 -0.24 0.68 -15.00
N TYR A 50 -0.83 -0.52 -14.95
CA TYR A 50 -1.18 -1.18 -13.69
C TYR A 50 0.01 -1.39 -12.75
N ASN A 51 1.13 -1.90 -13.27
CA ASN A 51 2.35 -2.15 -12.50
C ASN A 51 2.94 -0.83 -11.96
N SER A 52 3.03 0.18 -12.84
CA SER A 52 3.46 1.52 -12.44
C SER A 52 2.60 2.09 -11.31
N PHE A 53 1.29 1.90 -11.40
CA PHE A 53 0.35 2.32 -10.37
C PHE A 53 0.49 1.53 -9.07
N PHE A 54 0.71 0.23 -9.16
CA PHE A 54 0.91 -0.63 -8.02
C PHE A 54 2.06 -0.12 -7.15
N VAL A 55 3.24 0.12 -7.76
CA VAL A 55 4.41 0.64 -7.05
C VAL A 55 4.10 2.00 -6.42
N VAL A 56 3.61 2.98 -7.19
CA VAL A 56 3.35 4.34 -6.70
C VAL A 56 2.30 4.38 -5.60
N ALA A 57 1.25 3.56 -5.71
CA ALA A 57 0.19 3.48 -4.71
C ALA A 57 0.71 2.98 -3.36
N THR A 58 1.67 2.04 -3.32
CA THR A 58 2.23 1.57 -2.04
C THR A 58 2.86 2.71 -1.23
N PHE A 59 3.67 3.56 -1.87
CA PHE A 59 4.28 4.71 -1.22
C PHE A 59 3.26 5.77 -0.83
N PHE A 60 2.36 6.11 -1.75
CA PHE A 60 1.33 7.11 -1.50
C PHE A 60 0.47 6.74 -0.29
N VAL A 61 -0.02 5.50 -0.26
CA VAL A 61 -0.87 5.00 0.83
C VAL A 61 -0.07 4.86 2.14
N PHE A 62 1.23 4.54 2.07
CA PHE A 62 2.12 4.62 3.23
C PHE A 62 2.20 6.04 3.81
N VAL A 63 2.38 7.06 2.96
CA VAL A 63 2.40 8.48 3.40
C VAL A 63 1.05 8.86 4.03
N ILE A 64 -0.08 8.46 3.44
CA ILE A 64 -1.39 8.69 4.06
C ILE A 64 -1.46 8.01 5.44
N GLY A 65 -0.97 6.78 5.55
CA GLY A 65 -0.87 6.06 6.82
C GLY A 65 -0.09 6.87 7.86
N VAL A 66 1.06 7.43 7.48
CA VAL A 66 1.87 8.30 8.36
C VAL A 66 1.07 9.54 8.80
N MET A 67 0.22 10.09 7.94
CA MET A 67 -0.66 11.22 8.28
C MET A 67 -1.86 10.84 9.15
N ALA A 68 -2.21 9.55 9.25
CA ALA A 68 -3.44 9.10 9.90
C ALA A 68 -3.51 9.43 11.40
N THR A 69 -2.41 9.60 12.15
CA THR A 69 -2.54 10.06 13.55
C THR A 69 -2.60 11.57 13.67
N TYR A 70 -2.11 12.32 12.67
CA TYR A 70 -2.16 13.78 12.67
C TYR A 70 -3.57 14.34 12.52
N TYR A 71 -4.50 13.58 11.93
CA TYR A 71 -5.91 13.98 11.88
C TYR A 71 -6.65 13.77 13.21
N LEU A 72 -6.11 12.96 14.13
CA LEU A 72 -6.77 12.66 15.40
C LEU A 72 -7.04 13.94 16.24
N PRO A 73 -6.07 14.84 16.49
CA PRO A 73 -6.32 16.07 17.24
C PRO A 73 -7.34 16.98 16.55
N HIS A 74 -7.28 17.07 15.22
CA HIS A 74 -8.20 17.90 14.43
C HIS A 74 -9.66 17.46 14.65
N TYR A 75 -9.97 16.18 14.46
CA TYR A 75 -11.33 15.69 14.68
C TYR A 75 -11.75 15.72 16.15
N VAL A 76 -10.82 15.53 17.09
CA VAL A 76 -11.17 15.66 18.51
C VAL A 76 -11.46 17.12 18.89
N GLY A 77 -10.74 18.09 18.30
CA GLY A 77 -11.04 19.51 18.43
C GLY A 77 -12.44 19.87 17.92
N LEU A 78 -12.95 19.15 16.92
CA LEU A 78 -14.34 19.26 16.41
C LEU A 78 -15.37 18.44 17.21
N GLY A 79 -15.01 17.92 18.40
CA GLY A 79 -15.92 17.20 19.29
C GLY A 79 -16.09 15.71 18.99
N VAL A 80 -15.26 15.12 18.12
CA VAL A 80 -15.28 13.67 17.85
C VAL A 80 -14.50 12.92 18.94
N THR A 81 -15.07 11.85 19.49
CA THR A 81 -14.32 11.01 20.45
C THR A 81 -13.23 10.19 19.75
N ARG A 82 -12.10 9.95 20.44
CA ARG A 82 -10.99 9.07 19.96
C ARG A 82 -11.48 7.70 19.46
N LYS A 83 -12.52 7.14 20.08
CA LYS A 83 -13.11 5.86 19.68
C LYS A 83 -13.85 5.97 18.34
N ASN A 84 -14.58 7.06 18.13
CA ASN A 84 -15.28 7.31 16.87
C ASN A 84 -14.29 7.63 15.75
N TYR A 85 -13.23 8.39 16.05
CA TYR A 85 -12.13 8.61 15.11
C TYR A 85 -11.51 7.30 14.64
N PHE A 86 -11.06 6.46 15.57
CA PHE A 86 -10.42 5.18 15.23
C PHE A 86 -11.33 4.30 14.37
N LYS A 87 -12.63 4.21 14.70
CA LYS A 87 -13.61 3.48 13.88
C LYS A 87 -13.78 4.08 12.49
N GLY A 88 -13.91 5.41 12.39
CA GLY A 88 -14.04 6.11 11.12
C GLY A 88 -12.81 5.93 10.22
N ALA A 89 -11.62 6.14 10.78
CA ALA A 89 -10.34 5.95 10.09
C ALA A 89 -10.13 4.50 9.64
N THR A 90 -10.52 3.51 10.46
CA THR A 90 -10.46 2.09 10.07
C THR A 90 -11.39 1.79 8.90
N LEU A 91 -12.61 2.32 8.91
CA LEU A 91 -13.55 2.11 7.81
C LEU A 91 -13.11 2.85 6.54
N ALA A 92 -12.52 4.05 6.67
CA ALA A 92 -11.96 4.79 5.54
C ALA A 92 -10.80 4.01 4.90
N LEU A 93 -9.90 3.45 5.71
CA LEU A 93 -8.83 2.57 5.27
C LEU A 93 -9.38 1.37 4.48
N VAL A 94 -10.33 0.62 5.06
CA VAL A 94 -10.92 -0.55 4.37
C VAL A 94 -11.58 -0.13 3.05
N GLY A 95 -12.32 0.98 3.05
CA GLY A 95 -12.92 1.54 1.85
C GLY A 95 -11.88 1.86 0.77
N LEU A 96 -10.79 2.54 1.15
CA LEU A 96 -9.70 2.89 0.24
C LEU A 96 -9.01 1.65 -0.32
N THR A 97 -8.73 0.66 0.52
CA THR A 97 -8.01 -0.57 0.12
C THR A 97 -8.81 -1.43 -0.84
N VAL A 98 -10.14 -1.34 -0.79
CA VAL A 98 -11.02 -2.03 -1.74
C VAL A 98 -11.19 -1.19 -3.00
N ILE A 99 -11.55 0.09 -2.86
CA ILE A 99 -11.97 0.92 -4.00
C ILE A 99 -10.80 1.28 -4.91
N LEU A 100 -9.62 1.60 -4.36
CA LEU A 100 -8.50 2.08 -5.15
C LEU A 100 -8.00 1.05 -6.19
N PRO A 101 -7.80 -0.25 -5.86
CA PRO A 101 -7.43 -1.25 -6.85
C PRO A 101 -8.46 -1.43 -7.97
N PHE A 102 -9.77 -1.33 -7.67
CA PHE A 102 -10.80 -1.39 -8.70
C PHE A 102 -10.73 -0.21 -9.67
N ILE A 103 -10.49 1.01 -9.15
CA ILE A 103 -10.34 2.20 -10.00
C ILE A 103 -9.10 2.03 -10.88
N ILE A 104 -7.97 1.61 -10.33
CA ILE A 104 -6.71 1.44 -11.07
C ILE A 104 -6.88 0.37 -12.15
N TRP A 105 -7.42 -0.80 -11.80
CA TRP A 105 -7.73 -1.85 -12.77
C TRP A 105 -8.62 -1.34 -13.90
N GLY A 106 -9.69 -0.62 -13.57
CA GLY A 106 -10.57 -0.02 -14.58
C GLY A 106 -9.85 0.98 -15.49
N THR A 107 -8.97 1.82 -14.93
CA THR A 107 -8.16 2.74 -15.75
C THR A 107 -7.14 2.03 -16.63
N SER A 108 -6.54 0.94 -16.16
CA SER A 108 -5.61 0.11 -16.95
C SER A 108 -6.33 -0.54 -18.12
N VAL A 109 -7.47 -1.19 -17.88
CA VAL A 109 -8.29 -1.81 -18.94
C VAL A 109 -8.71 -0.79 -19.99
N ILE A 110 -9.18 0.40 -19.58
CA ILE A 110 -9.54 1.46 -20.54
C ILE A 110 -8.32 1.89 -21.36
N THR A 111 -7.16 2.01 -20.72
CA THR A 111 -5.93 2.43 -21.40
C THR A 111 -5.45 1.38 -22.41
N GLU A 112 -5.43 0.10 -22.02
CA GLU A 112 -5.07 -1.02 -22.90
C GLU A 112 -6.02 -1.11 -24.10
N LEU A 113 -7.33 -0.97 -23.89
CA LEU A 113 -8.31 -0.94 -24.98
C LEU A 113 -8.03 0.20 -25.98
N ILE A 114 -7.57 1.37 -25.52
CA ILE A 114 -7.20 2.47 -26.40
C ILE A 114 -5.92 2.10 -27.18
N ILE A 115 -4.94 1.47 -26.54
CA ILE A 115 -3.67 1.10 -27.16
C ILE A 115 -3.85 -0.01 -28.20
N GLU A 116 -4.62 -1.05 -27.91
CA GLU A 116 -4.90 -2.15 -28.84
C GLU A 116 -5.62 -1.67 -30.11
N ASN A 117 -6.52 -0.69 -29.99
CA ASN A 117 -7.22 -0.10 -31.14
C ASN A 117 -6.34 0.87 -31.94
N VAL A 118 -5.19 1.31 -31.42
CA VAL A 118 -4.33 2.32 -32.02
C VAL A 118 -2.99 1.74 -32.52
N THR A 119 -2.53 0.60 -31.99
CA THR A 119 -1.23 0.01 -32.36
C THR A 119 -1.28 -1.50 -32.50
N SER A 120 -0.85 -2.02 -33.65
CA SER A 120 -0.67 -3.46 -33.93
C SER A 120 0.77 -3.90 -33.62
N PHE A 121 1.13 -4.14 -32.36
CA PHE A 121 2.47 -4.66 -32.05
C PHE A 121 2.50 -5.69 -30.93
N SER A 122 3.44 -6.63 -31.10
CA SER A 122 3.63 -7.86 -30.35
C SER A 122 4.46 -7.67 -29.08
N PHE A 123 4.01 -8.32 -28.02
CA PHE A 123 4.63 -8.37 -26.70
C PHE A 123 5.87 -9.28 -26.68
N ARG A 124 6.93 -8.82 -26.00
CA ARG A 124 8.03 -9.67 -25.57
C ARG A 124 8.32 -9.37 -24.09
N GLU A 125 8.32 -10.44 -23.30
CA GLU A 125 8.46 -10.42 -21.84
C GLU A 125 9.72 -9.67 -21.37
N PRO A 126 9.61 -8.81 -20.35
CA PRO A 126 10.77 -8.25 -19.67
C PRO A 126 11.35 -9.29 -18.69
N ASN A 127 12.63 -9.62 -18.86
CA ASN A 127 13.40 -10.39 -17.88
C ASN A 127 13.61 -9.53 -16.63
N MET A 128 12.91 -9.86 -15.55
CA MET A 128 13.16 -9.30 -14.21
C MET A 128 14.18 -10.15 -13.47
N ASP A 129 15.41 -10.22 -14.01
CA ASP A 129 16.55 -10.69 -13.23
C ASP A 129 17.04 -9.54 -12.35
N VAL A 130 17.03 -9.78 -11.04
CA VAL A 130 17.62 -8.87 -10.06
C VAL A 130 19.13 -8.92 -10.23
N SER A 131 19.72 -7.89 -10.83
CA SER A 131 21.17 -7.74 -10.97
C SER A 131 21.80 -7.51 -9.58
N THR A 132 22.21 -8.60 -8.92
CA THR A 132 22.96 -8.54 -7.67
C THR A 132 24.44 -8.31 -7.93
N GLU A 133 24.85 -7.09 -8.30
CA GLU A 133 26.30 -6.76 -8.38
C GLU A 133 26.77 -5.76 -7.32
N ASP A 134 25.90 -4.92 -6.73
CA ASP A 134 26.30 -3.97 -5.69
C ASP A 134 25.78 -4.35 -4.30
N SER A 135 26.68 -4.83 -3.44
CA SER A 135 26.38 -5.41 -2.12
C SER A 135 26.05 -4.39 -1.02
N ASN A 136 25.20 -3.40 -1.27
CA ASN A 136 24.81 -2.41 -0.27
C ASN A 136 23.61 -2.91 0.55
N PHE A 137 23.84 -3.34 1.80
CA PHE A 137 22.82 -3.90 2.70
C PHE A 137 21.55 -3.04 2.81
N ILE A 138 21.69 -1.71 2.90
CA ILE A 138 20.55 -0.79 2.96
C ILE A 138 19.83 -0.70 1.61
N GLY A 139 20.60 -0.70 0.51
CA GLY A 139 20.08 -0.66 -0.86
C GLY A 139 19.18 -1.86 -1.15
N ASP A 140 19.66 -3.07 -0.85
CA ASP A 140 18.92 -4.33 -1.06
C ASP A 140 17.58 -4.34 -0.30
N ILE A 141 17.55 -3.83 0.94
CA ILE A 141 16.31 -3.78 1.73
C ILE A 141 15.35 -2.77 1.11
N VAL A 142 15.84 -1.58 0.75
CA VAL A 142 15.01 -0.55 0.13
C VAL A 142 14.45 -1.09 -1.18
N GLU A 143 15.28 -1.58 -2.09
CA GLU A 143 14.84 -2.15 -3.36
C GLU A 143 13.82 -3.28 -3.16
N PHE A 144 14.04 -4.19 -2.20
CA PHE A 144 13.09 -5.25 -1.89
C PHE A 144 11.72 -4.74 -1.39
N LEU A 145 11.70 -3.60 -0.70
CA LEU A 145 10.47 -2.93 -0.28
C LEU A 145 9.79 -2.13 -1.40
N ILE A 146 10.53 -1.74 -2.45
CA ILE A 146 10.00 -1.01 -3.60
C ILE A 146 9.50 -2.00 -4.67
N VAL A 147 10.34 -2.97 -5.02
CA VAL A 147 10.08 -4.01 -6.02
C VAL A 147 9.34 -5.17 -5.37
N THR A 148 8.06 -4.89 -5.11
CA THR A 148 7.18 -5.84 -4.44
C THR A 148 6.52 -6.76 -5.46
N PRO A 149 6.34 -8.05 -5.13
CA PRO A 149 5.74 -8.99 -6.06
C PRO A 149 4.28 -8.59 -6.32
N PHE A 150 3.89 -8.62 -7.59
CA PHE A 150 2.53 -8.35 -8.03
C PHE A 150 2.07 -9.47 -8.97
N VAL A 151 0.77 -9.50 -9.24
CA VAL A 151 0.17 -10.37 -10.25
C VAL A 151 -0.41 -9.48 -11.32
N GLU A 152 -0.08 -9.77 -12.58
CA GLU A 152 -0.63 -9.05 -13.72
C GLU A 152 -2.14 -9.30 -13.85
N PRO A 153 -2.94 -8.26 -14.08
CA PRO A 153 -4.38 -8.41 -14.25
C PRO A 153 -4.79 -9.33 -15.41
N GLU A 154 -3.96 -9.40 -16.45
CA GLU A 154 -4.16 -10.25 -17.63
C GLU A 154 -4.15 -11.74 -17.28
N SER A 155 -3.29 -12.15 -16.35
CA SER A 155 -3.20 -13.53 -15.86
C SER A 155 -4.39 -13.87 -14.95
N ASN A 156 -4.62 -13.05 -13.91
CA ASN A 156 -5.73 -13.24 -12.99
C ASN A 156 -6.11 -11.93 -12.30
N TRP A 157 -7.11 -11.24 -12.86
CA TRP A 157 -7.58 -9.96 -12.35
C TRP A 157 -8.07 -10.00 -10.90
N VAL A 158 -8.68 -11.11 -10.45
CA VAL A 158 -9.19 -11.24 -9.07
C VAL A 158 -8.02 -11.34 -8.09
N LEU A 159 -7.02 -12.18 -8.39
CA LEU A 159 -5.82 -12.28 -7.56
C LEU A 159 -5.01 -10.99 -7.59
N ALA A 160 -4.88 -10.34 -8.75
CA ALA A 160 -4.21 -9.04 -8.89
C ALA A 160 -4.85 -7.98 -7.96
N ILE A 161 -6.17 -7.83 -8.01
CA ILE A 161 -6.91 -6.90 -7.13
C ILE A 161 -6.75 -7.29 -5.66
N GLY A 162 -6.82 -8.58 -5.34
CA GLY A 162 -6.66 -9.09 -3.97
C GLY A 162 -5.28 -8.77 -3.39
N ILE A 163 -4.23 -9.02 -4.16
CA ILE A 163 -2.84 -8.75 -3.79
C ILE A 163 -2.61 -7.24 -3.68
N PHE A 164 -3.10 -6.44 -4.63
CA PHE A 164 -3.04 -4.98 -4.54
C PHE A 164 -3.73 -4.50 -3.26
N SER A 165 -4.98 -4.90 -3.01
CA SER A 165 -5.75 -4.52 -1.83
C SER A 165 -4.99 -4.82 -0.54
N LEU A 166 -4.43 -6.03 -0.43
CA LEU A 166 -3.61 -6.43 0.71
C LEU A 166 -2.36 -5.56 0.84
N LYS A 167 -1.70 -5.27 -0.28
CA LYS A 167 -0.45 -4.51 -0.27
C LYS A 167 -0.66 -3.09 0.24
N ILE A 168 -1.61 -2.37 -0.31
CA ILE A 168 -1.92 -1.01 0.16
C ILE A 168 -2.46 -1.01 1.58
N LEU A 169 -3.18 -2.06 2.01
CA LEU A 169 -3.61 -2.20 3.40
C LEU A 169 -2.41 -2.27 4.34
N VAL A 170 -1.45 -3.14 4.05
CA VAL A 170 -0.27 -3.35 4.90
C VAL A 170 0.61 -2.09 4.91
N TYR A 171 0.82 -1.43 3.77
CA TYR A 171 1.61 -0.19 3.70
C TYR A 171 0.93 0.97 4.44
N TYR A 172 -0.39 1.11 4.33
CA TYR A 172 -1.13 2.09 5.14
C TYR A 172 -0.94 1.81 6.64
N LEU A 173 -1.11 0.56 7.05
CA LEU A 173 -0.99 0.15 8.45
C LEU A 173 0.42 0.38 8.96
N ALA A 174 1.46 0.16 8.15
CA ALA A 174 2.84 0.43 8.51
C ALA A 174 3.04 1.93 8.79
N GLY A 175 2.54 2.79 7.92
CA GLY A 175 2.57 4.24 8.12
C GLY A 175 1.77 4.66 9.37
N TRP A 176 0.58 4.10 9.57
CA TRP A 176 -0.26 4.43 10.71
C TRP A 176 0.34 3.95 12.04
N LEU A 177 0.99 2.78 12.05
CA LEU A 177 1.73 2.27 13.20
C LEU A 177 2.87 3.21 13.60
N ILE A 178 3.68 3.63 12.62
CA ILE A 178 4.78 4.59 12.83
C ILE A 178 4.22 5.89 13.42
N SER A 179 3.21 6.47 12.78
CA SER A 179 2.54 7.69 13.20
C SER A 179 1.99 7.61 14.63
N ALA A 180 1.31 6.51 14.97
CA ALA A 180 0.74 6.30 16.29
C ALA A 180 1.80 6.16 17.37
N ALA A 181 2.94 5.53 17.06
CA ALA A 181 4.06 5.38 17.97
C ALA A 181 4.74 6.72 18.27
N PHE A 182 5.05 7.51 17.24
CA PHE A 182 5.61 8.86 17.40
C PHE A 182 4.69 9.77 18.20
N TYR A 183 3.38 9.72 17.92
CA TYR A 183 2.40 10.54 18.62
C TYR A 183 2.33 10.22 20.12
N LYS A 184 2.42 8.93 20.49
CA LYS A 184 2.30 8.49 21.89
C LYS A 184 3.57 8.67 22.70
N PHE A 185 4.68 8.15 22.17
CA PHE A 185 5.89 7.84 22.95
C PHE A 185 7.11 8.65 22.52
N SER A 186 6.91 9.71 21.73
CA SER A 186 7.97 10.58 21.18
C SER A 186 9.00 9.82 20.34
N VAL A 187 10.19 10.40 20.15
CA VAL A 187 11.14 10.04 19.08
C VAL A 187 11.66 8.61 19.19
N ILE A 188 12.06 8.16 20.38
CA ILE A 188 12.75 6.87 20.57
C ILE A 188 11.86 5.68 20.21
N ALA A 189 10.63 5.67 20.72
CA ALA A 189 9.67 4.62 20.38
C ALA A 189 9.15 4.74 18.95
N GLY A 190 9.10 5.95 18.39
CA GLY A 190 8.81 6.17 16.97
C GLY A 190 9.84 5.51 16.06
N LEU A 191 11.14 5.67 16.36
CA LEU A 191 12.22 4.97 15.65
C LEU A 191 12.08 3.45 15.75
N GLY A 192 11.74 2.94 16.94
CA GLY A 192 11.45 1.51 17.12
C GLY A 192 10.29 1.03 16.24
N ALA A 193 9.23 1.83 16.09
CA ALA A 193 8.11 1.50 15.21
C ALA A 193 8.48 1.51 13.72
N ILE A 194 9.43 2.36 13.29
CA ILE A 194 9.98 2.29 11.93
C ILE A 194 10.67 0.95 11.71
N ALA A 195 11.55 0.53 12.62
CA ALA A 195 12.25 -0.75 12.52
C ALA A 195 11.26 -1.93 12.49
N ILE A 196 10.25 -1.92 13.36
CA ILE A 196 9.18 -2.93 13.39
C ILE A 196 8.41 -2.94 12.07
N SER A 197 8.02 -1.79 11.55
CA SER A 197 7.31 -1.69 10.27
C SER A 197 8.15 -2.24 9.12
N ILE A 198 9.45 -1.92 9.04
CA ILE A 198 10.36 -2.47 8.02
C ILE A 198 10.38 -4.00 8.10
N VAL A 199 10.57 -4.58 9.29
CA VAL A 199 10.57 -6.04 9.47
C VAL A 199 9.24 -6.64 9.02
N LEU A 200 8.10 -6.04 9.40
CA LEU A 200 6.78 -6.54 9.01
C LEU A 200 6.56 -6.48 7.50
N LEU A 201 7.00 -5.41 6.82
CA LEU A 201 6.93 -5.29 5.37
C LEU A 201 7.85 -6.28 4.66
N THR A 202 9.05 -6.51 5.18
CA THR A 202 9.97 -7.52 4.65
C THR A 202 9.38 -8.92 4.79
N VAL A 203 8.85 -9.28 5.97
CA VAL A 203 8.21 -10.58 6.20
C VAL A 203 7.01 -10.74 5.27
N GLU A 204 6.14 -9.72 5.15
CA GLU A 204 5.00 -9.76 4.22
C GLU A 204 5.45 -9.99 2.76
N ASN A 205 6.47 -9.28 2.29
CA ASN A 205 7.03 -9.48 0.96
C ASN A 205 7.54 -10.90 0.73
N VAL A 206 8.26 -11.49 1.69
CA VAL A 206 8.77 -12.86 1.58
C VAL A 206 7.62 -13.87 1.54
N LEU A 207 6.61 -13.70 2.40
CA LEU A 207 5.42 -14.57 2.42
C LEU A 207 4.66 -14.50 1.09
N LEU A 208 4.51 -13.29 0.53
CA LEU A 208 3.85 -13.10 -0.75
C LEU A 208 4.64 -13.74 -1.90
N ARG A 209 5.98 -13.63 -1.91
CA ARG A 209 6.85 -14.32 -2.88
C ARG A 209 6.75 -15.84 -2.78
N SER A 210 6.71 -16.37 -1.56
CA SER A 210 6.54 -17.80 -1.31
C SER A 210 5.20 -18.33 -1.87
N ILE A 211 4.10 -17.60 -1.66
CA ILE A 211 2.77 -17.98 -2.20
C ILE A 211 2.75 -17.91 -3.73
N LEU A 212 3.46 -16.97 -4.33
CA LEU A 212 3.52 -16.78 -5.78
C LEU A 212 4.63 -17.61 -6.45
N SER A 213 5.34 -18.46 -5.70
CA SER A 213 6.49 -19.24 -6.20
C SER A 213 7.56 -18.38 -6.88
N LEU A 214 7.75 -17.14 -6.40
CA LEU A 214 8.72 -16.19 -6.95
C LEU A 214 10.09 -16.33 -6.26
N PRO A 215 11.20 -15.97 -6.94
CA PRO A 215 12.52 -15.99 -6.33
C PRO A 215 12.58 -15.13 -5.06
N ILE A 216 13.06 -15.74 -3.98
CA ILE A 216 13.33 -15.07 -2.70
C ILE A 216 14.84 -14.78 -2.66
N PRO A 217 15.26 -13.54 -2.39
CA PRO A 217 16.68 -13.24 -2.23
C PRO A 217 17.31 -14.11 -1.15
N ASN A 218 18.51 -14.65 -1.38
CA ASN A 218 19.20 -15.55 -0.46
C ASN A 218 19.27 -15.04 1.00
N ARG A 219 19.34 -13.71 1.18
CA ARG A 219 19.34 -13.06 2.50
C ARG A 219 18.09 -13.34 3.33
N PHE A 220 16.96 -13.61 2.67
CA PHE A 220 15.65 -13.83 3.28
C PHE A 220 15.15 -15.27 3.15
N ALA A 221 15.94 -16.17 2.54
CA ALA A 221 15.57 -17.58 2.37
C ALA A 221 15.28 -18.31 3.70
N PHE A 222 15.85 -17.82 4.82
CA PHE A 222 15.55 -18.36 6.16
C PHE A 222 14.10 -18.15 6.62
N LEU A 223 13.35 -17.26 5.97
CA LEU A 223 11.93 -16.99 6.22
C LEU A 223 11.00 -17.76 5.27
N GLU A 224 11.55 -18.58 4.37
CA GLU A 224 10.76 -19.41 3.48
C GLU A 224 9.95 -20.43 4.28
N VAL A 225 8.65 -20.47 4.01
CA VAL A 225 7.69 -21.33 4.71
C VAL A 225 6.78 -22.00 3.68
N PRO A 226 6.19 -23.17 3.99
CA PRO A 226 5.20 -23.80 3.12
C PRO A 226 4.01 -22.88 2.82
N GLU A 227 3.47 -22.95 1.60
CA GLU A 227 2.39 -22.07 1.11
C GLU A 227 1.19 -21.95 2.06
N GLY A 228 0.73 -23.08 2.63
CA GLY A 228 -0.40 -23.08 3.55
C GLY A 228 -0.14 -22.28 4.84
N ILE A 229 1.08 -22.34 5.37
CA ILE A 229 1.50 -21.53 6.53
C ILE A 229 1.68 -20.07 6.10
N ALA A 230 2.21 -19.84 4.91
CA ALA A 230 2.42 -18.50 4.36
C ALA A 230 1.11 -17.71 4.25
N ILE A 231 0.05 -18.32 3.73
CA ILE A 231 -1.28 -17.69 3.58
C ILE A 231 -1.83 -17.26 4.95
N VAL A 232 -1.74 -18.15 5.95
CA VAL A 232 -2.24 -17.86 7.31
C VAL A 232 -1.42 -16.73 7.93
N ALA A 233 -0.09 -16.80 7.84
CA ALA A 233 0.80 -15.75 8.37
C ALA A 233 0.54 -14.40 7.69
N LEU A 234 0.33 -14.38 6.37
CA LEU A 234 0.06 -13.19 5.58
C LEU A 234 -1.22 -12.46 6.03
N LEU A 235 -2.28 -13.21 6.37
CA LEU A 235 -3.52 -12.63 6.90
C LEU A 235 -3.40 -12.15 8.35
N LEU A 236 -2.52 -12.78 9.15
CA LEU A 236 -2.30 -12.39 10.54
C LEU A 236 -1.51 -11.09 10.69
N ILE A 237 -0.61 -10.76 9.74
CA ILE A 237 0.18 -9.52 9.78
C ILE A 237 -0.70 -8.26 9.88
N PRO A 238 -1.63 -7.97 8.96
CA PRO A 238 -2.45 -6.77 9.04
C PRO A 238 -3.32 -6.76 10.30
N LEU A 239 -3.82 -7.91 10.76
CA LEU A 239 -4.57 -8.02 12.02
C LEU A 239 -3.70 -7.65 13.24
N GLY A 240 -2.46 -8.14 13.27
CA GLY A 240 -1.47 -7.80 14.30
C GLY A 240 -1.14 -6.32 14.30
N MET A 241 -0.92 -5.72 13.12
CA MET A 241 -0.68 -4.28 12.99
C MET A 241 -1.88 -3.46 13.49
N PHE A 242 -3.10 -3.82 13.10
CA PHE A 242 -4.32 -3.20 13.63
C PHE A 242 -4.43 -3.28 15.14
N TYR A 243 -4.12 -4.44 15.72
CA TYR A 243 -4.10 -4.63 17.17
C TYR A 243 -3.09 -3.70 17.85
N LEU A 244 -1.86 -3.63 17.33
CA LEU A 244 -0.82 -2.74 17.85
C LEU A 244 -1.23 -1.27 17.78
N ILE A 245 -1.72 -0.81 16.62
CA ILE A 245 -2.22 0.56 16.45
C ILE A 245 -3.35 0.83 17.45
N ARG A 246 -4.25 -0.12 17.66
CA ARG A 246 -5.35 0.04 18.63
C ARG A 246 -4.84 0.18 20.05
N VAL A 247 -3.85 -0.61 20.46
CA VAL A 247 -3.22 -0.53 21.79
C VAL A 247 -2.52 0.82 21.98
N LEU A 248 -1.84 1.32 20.95
CA LEU A 248 -1.19 2.63 20.98
C LEU A 248 -2.21 3.77 21.11
N THR A 249 -3.23 3.80 20.26
CA THR A 249 -4.18 4.91 20.17
C THR A 249 -5.24 4.95 21.28
N LYS A 250 -5.53 3.82 21.96
CA LYS A 250 -6.62 3.73 22.95
C LYS A 250 -6.46 4.66 24.16
N ARG A 251 -5.24 4.89 24.64
CA ARG A 251 -4.94 5.63 25.88
C ARG A 251 -4.07 6.87 25.68
N VAL A 252 -3.97 7.35 24.45
CA VAL A 252 -3.09 8.48 24.09
C VAL A 252 -3.66 9.81 24.58
N SER A 253 -2.85 10.65 25.23
CA SER A 253 -3.22 12.04 25.53
C SER A 253 -3.24 12.86 24.24
N ILE A 254 -4.26 13.70 24.07
CA ILE A 254 -4.37 14.54 22.87
C ILE A 254 -3.48 15.76 23.11
N ARG A 255 -2.42 15.84 22.33
CA ARG A 255 -1.59 17.04 22.20
C ARG A 255 -2.27 17.93 21.15
N MET A 256 -2.65 19.14 21.56
CA MET A 256 -3.14 20.19 20.68
C MET A 256 -1.96 20.92 20.05
#